data_AF-B3EPF2-F1
#
_entry.id   AF-B3EPF2-F1
#
_cell.length_a   1.000
_cell.length_b   1.000
_cell.length_c   1.000
_cell.angle_alpha   90.00
_cell.angle_beta   90.00
_cell.angle_gamma   90.00
#
_symmetry.space_group_name_H-M   'P 1'
#
loop_
_entity.id
_entity.type
_entity.pdbx_description
1 polymer ?
#
loop_
_entity_poly.entity_id
_entity_poly.type
_entity_poly.pdbx_seq_one_letter_code
_entity_poly.pdbx_strand_id
1 'polypeptide(L)'
;MSNTEVRLSNKEKWQLLFIALLPVALFFVMTFNYFCCLQGNKYNQETLGQLGDFYGGIINPFITYLGLSAIVYGLKYNKKLMDHNIALEKDSKDKHMQLMAQSNAVAYLNAFEYSLGHCRNNEQDKVENAKLNIFKNYKNPENNEFRGAISFIEEHWGAAARYLSLIMNLQNTFSIGSSILDAAIAQLKYEEFEYVLICFSRINIDSAMQLVENKEIRVTKSIPEVLIAISSI
;
A
#
# COMPACT_ATOMS: atom_id res chain seq x y z
N MET A 1 -23.26 1.77 5.35
CA MET A 1 -22.99 3.12 5.89
C MET A 1 -23.32 3.09 7.38
N SER A 2 -22.32 2.93 8.25
CA SER A 2 -22.53 3.06 9.70
C SER A 2 -22.40 4.54 10.07
N ASN A 3 -23.44 5.12 10.66
CA ASN A 3 -23.35 6.42 11.31
C ASN A 3 -22.42 6.29 12.52
N THR A 4 -21.14 6.60 12.32
CA THR A 4 -20.18 6.63 13.42
C THR A 4 -20.43 7.91 14.20
N GLU A 5 -21.35 7.84 15.17
CA GLU A 5 -21.54 8.89 16.17
C GLU A 5 -20.19 9.16 16.83
N VAL A 6 -19.64 10.35 16.60
CA VAL A 6 -18.43 10.81 17.28
C VAL A 6 -18.79 10.97 18.75
N ARG A 7 -18.56 9.91 19.54
CA ARG A 7 -18.77 9.92 20.99
C ARG A 7 -17.71 10.80 21.63
N LEU A 8 -18.07 12.06 21.90
CA LEU A 8 -17.29 12.96 22.74
C LEU A 8 -16.97 12.28 24.07
N SER A 9 -15.71 12.37 24.51
CA SER A 9 -15.29 11.85 25.80
C SER A 9 -16.04 12.57 26.92
N ASN A 10 -16.34 11.87 28.03
CA ASN A 10 -17.01 12.49 29.18
C ASN A 10 -16.27 13.74 29.67
N LYS A 11 -14.94 13.78 29.56
CA LYS A 11 -14.13 14.96 29.90
C LYS A 11 -14.41 16.16 29.00
N GLU A 12 -14.56 15.94 27.69
CA GLU A 12 -14.85 17.00 26.71
C GLU A 12 -16.27 17.54 26.87
N LYS A 13 -17.23 16.67 27.21
CA LYS A 13 -18.62 17.06 27.52
C LYS A 13 -18.69 17.99 28.73
N TRP A 14 -17.98 17.65 29.82
CA TRP A 14 -17.94 18.49 31.02
C TRP A 14 -17.24 19.83 30.77
N GLN A 15 -16.19 19.86 29.95
CA GLN A 15 -15.50 21.11 29.58
C GLN A 15 -16.41 22.03 28.77
N LEU A 16 -17.14 21.51 27.78
CA LEU A 16 -18.11 22.28 26.99
C LEU A 16 -19.23 22.84 27.87
N LEU A 17 -19.73 22.04 28.80
CA LEU A 17 -20.79 22.42 29.73
C LEU A 17 -20.31 23.55 30.68
N PHE A 18 -19.08 23.45 31.18
CA PHE A 18 -18.48 24.48 32.04
C PHE A 18 -18.22 25.80 31.29
N ILE A 19 -17.72 25.72 30.05
CA ILE A 19 -17.48 26.87 29.17
C ILE A 19 -18.81 27.58 28.84
N ALA A 20 -19.90 26.83 28.65
CA ALA A 20 -21.22 27.39 28.38
C ALA A 20 -21.86 28.03 29.63
N LEU A 21 -21.69 27.43 30.80
CA LEU A 21 -22.36 27.86 32.04
C LEU A 21 -21.65 28.98 32.80
N LEU A 22 -20.32 29.04 32.77
CA LEU A 22 -19.52 30.06 33.48
C LEU A 22 -19.97 31.50 33.14
N PRO A 23 -20.09 31.91 31.86
CA PRO A 23 -20.53 33.26 31.50
C PRO A 23 -22.00 33.53 31.84
N VAL A 24 -22.88 32.51 31.79
CA VAL A 24 -24.27 32.63 32.25
C VAL A 24 -24.31 32.88 33.76
N ALA A 25 -23.52 32.15 34.54
CA ALA A 25 -23.40 32.37 35.97
C ALA A 25 -22.85 33.76 36.31
N LEU A 26 -21.81 34.22 35.60
CA LEU A 26 -21.27 35.58 35.76
C LEU A 26 -22.30 36.66 35.43
N PHE A 27 -23.10 36.45 34.38
CA PHE A 27 -24.22 37.33 34.00
C PHE A 27 -25.26 37.44 35.11
N PHE A 28 -25.66 36.32 35.72
CA PHE A 28 -26.61 36.31 36.85
C PHE A 28 -26.04 36.99 38.09
N VAL A 29 -24.78 36.73 38.44
CA VAL A 29 -24.13 37.37 39.61
C VAL A 29 -24.04 38.88 39.43
N MET A 30 -23.64 39.35 38.25
CA MET A 30 -23.56 40.78 37.96
C MET A 30 -24.93 41.46 37.93
N THR A 31 -25.92 40.83 37.28
CA THR A 31 -27.30 41.35 37.24
C THR A 31 -27.92 41.40 38.63
N PHE A 32 -27.73 40.36 39.44
CA PHE A 32 -28.23 40.30 40.81
C PHE A 32 -27.59 41.38 41.69
N ASN A 33 -26.28 41.56 41.62
CA ASN A 33 -25.57 42.59 42.37
C ASN A 33 -26.03 44.02 41.99
N TYR A 34 -26.22 44.27 40.68
CA TYR A 34 -26.73 45.54 40.18
C TYR A 34 -28.16 45.83 40.68
N PHE A 35 -29.08 44.86 40.60
CA PHE A 35 -30.45 45.01 41.10
C PHE A 35 -30.53 45.15 42.63
N CYS A 36 -29.69 44.44 43.38
CA CYS A 36 -29.61 44.60 44.84
C CYS A 36 -29.09 45.99 45.24
N CYS A 37 -28.17 46.59 44.48
CA CYS A 37 -27.65 47.93 44.77
C CYS A 37 -28.60 49.07 44.36
N LEU A 38 -29.55 48.84 43.43
CA LEU A 38 -30.42 49.87 42.86
C LEU A 38 -31.81 50.00 43.47
N GLN A 39 -32.19 49.17 44.45
CA GLN A 39 -33.51 49.21 45.10
C GLN A 39 -33.87 50.53 45.85
N GLY A 40 -33.05 51.58 45.75
CA GLY A 40 -33.30 52.87 46.41
C GLY A 40 -33.67 54.05 45.50
N ASN A 41 -33.46 54.01 44.18
CA ASN A 41 -33.61 55.21 43.33
C ASN A 41 -34.57 55.02 42.15
N LYS A 42 -35.45 56.02 41.96
CA LYS A 42 -36.45 56.10 40.89
C LYS A 42 -35.78 55.95 39.53
N TYR A 43 -36.30 55.06 38.68
CA TYR A 43 -35.82 54.79 37.32
C TYR A 43 -35.78 56.05 36.45
N ASN A 44 -34.62 56.69 36.36
CA ASN A 44 -34.35 57.75 35.39
C ASN A 44 -33.85 57.14 34.08
N GLN A 45 -34.12 57.82 32.96
CA GLN A 45 -33.75 57.38 31.61
C GLN A 45 -32.22 57.15 31.47
N GLU A 46 -31.42 57.90 32.21
CA GLU A 46 -29.96 57.73 32.31
C GLU A 46 -29.56 56.37 32.92
N THR A 47 -30.28 55.90 33.93
CA THR A 47 -30.05 54.59 34.56
C THR A 47 -30.37 53.43 33.61
N LEU A 48 -31.42 53.59 32.79
CA LEU A 48 -31.75 52.61 31.76
C LEU A 48 -30.73 52.60 30.61
N GLY A 49 -30.18 53.77 30.25
CA GLY A 49 -29.08 53.88 29.29
C GLY A 49 -27.82 53.15 29.76
N GLN A 50 -27.40 53.39 31.01
CA GLN A 50 -26.24 52.72 31.62
C GLN A 50 -26.43 51.19 31.74
N LEU A 51 -27.65 50.73 32.02
CA LEU A 51 -28.00 49.31 32.01
C LEU A 51 -27.88 48.71 30.59
N GLY A 52 -28.34 49.45 29.57
CA GLY A 52 -28.17 49.08 28.17
C GLY A 52 -26.71 48.97 27.75
N ASP A 53 -25.87 49.93 28.15
CA ASP A 53 -24.42 49.92 27.88
C ASP A 53 -23.70 48.78 28.60
N PHE A 54 -24.11 48.46 29.84
CA PHE A 54 -23.59 47.33 30.60
C PHE A 54 -23.94 46.00 29.92
N TYR A 55 -25.20 45.80 29.54
CA TYR A 55 -25.61 44.59 28.83
C TYR A 55 -25.01 44.50 27.43
N GLY A 56 -24.93 45.61 26.69
CA GLY A 56 -24.27 45.68 25.39
C GLY A 56 -22.78 45.35 25.48
N GLY A 57 -22.11 45.85 26.52
CA GLY A 57 -20.69 45.59 26.80
C GLY A 57 -20.39 44.15 27.22
N ILE A 58 -21.34 43.41 27.81
CA ILE A 58 -21.15 42.03 28.28
C ILE A 58 -21.65 40.99 27.27
N ILE A 59 -22.82 41.22 26.67
CA ILE A 59 -23.45 40.27 25.74
C ILE A 59 -22.62 40.16 24.46
N ASN A 60 -22.05 41.26 23.97
CA ASN A 60 -21.33 41.26 22.70
C ASN A 60 -20.01 40.42 22.75
N PRO A 61 -19.14 40.55 23.78
CA PRO A 61 -18.00 39.64 23.96
C PRO A 61 -18.42 38.18 24.17
N PHE A 62 -19.56 37.92 24.82
CA PHE A 62 -20.03 36.56 25.05
C PHE A 62 -20.47 35.87 23.75
N ILE A 63 -21.28 36.56 22.93
CA ILE A 63 -21.69 36.06 21.60
C ILE A 63 -20.46 35.87 20.71
N THR A 64 -19.52 36.83 20.74
CA THR A 64 -18.27 36.75 19.99
C THR A 64 -17.42 35.54 20.42
N TYR A 65 -17.32 35.28 21.73
CA TYR A 65 -16.59 34.13 22.26
C TYR A 65 -17.24 32.80 21.86
N LEU A 66 -18.57 32.70 21.92
CA LEU A 66 -19.30 31.50 21.45
C LEU A 66 -19.11 31.29 19.94
N GLY A 67 -19.18 32.37 19.15
CA GLY A 67 -18.93 32.32 17.72
C GLY A 67 -17.51 31.84 17.38
N LEU A 68 -16.49 32.42 18.03
CA LEU A 68 -15.10 31.99 17.87
C LEU A 68 -14.89 30.53 18.33
N SER A 69 -15.51 30.13 19.44
CA SER A 69 -15.43 28.75 19.93
C SER A 69 -16.05 27.76 18.95
N ALA A 70 -17.19 28.10 18.35
CA ALA A 70 -17.83 27.31 17.30
C ALA A 70 -16.95 27.21 16.04
N ILE A 71 -16.32 28.33 15.62
CA ILE A 71 -15.38 28.34 14.49
C ILE A 71 -14.18 27.44 14.77
N VAL A 72 -13.55 27.57 15.94
CA VAL A 72 -12.39 26.74 16.33
C VAL A 72 -12.77 25.27 16.41
N TYR A 73 -13.95 24.94 16.94
CA TYR A 73 -14.46 23.58 16.96
C TYR A 73 -14.68 23.04 15.53
N GLY A 74 -15.30 23.83 14.65
CA GLY A 74 -15.50 23.49 13.24
C GLY A 74 -14.18 23.23 12.51
N LEU A 75 -13.16 24.06 12.74
CA LEU A 75 -11.82 23.87 12.17
C LEU A 75 -11.17 22.56 12.64
N LYS A 76 -11.28 22.24 13.94
CA LYS A 76 -10.76 20.97 14.48
C LYS A 76 -11.50 19.76 13.90
N TYR A 77 -12.82 19.86 13.75
CA TYR A 77 -13.63 18.81 13.15
C TYR A 77 -13.27 18.59 11.67
N ASN A 78 -13.16 19.67 10.90
CA ASN A 78 -12.78 19.61 9.49
C ASN A 78 -11.37 19.06 9.29
N LYS A 79 -10.42 19.41 10.17
CA LYS A 79 -9.08 18.82 10.15
C LYS A 79 -9.12 17.31 10.34
N LYS A 80 -9.86 16.81 11.34
CA LYS A 80 -10.03 15.36 11.56
C LYS A 80 -10.68 14.66 10.37
N LEU A 81 -11.65 15.31 9.73
CA LEU A 81 -12.32 14.76 8.53
C LEU A 81 -11.36 14.69 7.34
N MET A 82 -10.53 15.72 7.14
CA MET A 82 -9.49 15.71 6.10
C MET A 82 -8.46 14.62 6.35
N ASP A 83 -7.94 14.49 7.57
CA ASP A 83 -6.97 13.45 7.92
C ASP A 83 -7.57 12.04 7.69
N HIS A 84 -8.85 11.84 8.01
CA HIS A 84 -9.55 10.59 7.74
C HIS A 84 -9.72 10.33 6.24
N ASN A 85 -10.10 11.34 5.46
CA ASN A 85 -10.24 11.20 4.01
C ASN A 85 -8.90 10.92 3.32
N ILE A 86 -7.81 11.54 3.77
CA ILE A 86 -6.45 11.25 3.28
C ILE A 86 -6.07 9.80 3.58
N ALA A 87 -6.38 9.30 4.79
CA ALA A 87 -6.13 7.91 5.15
C ALA A 87 -6.95 6.94 4.28
N LEU A 88 -8.23 7.23 4.04
CA LEU A 88 -9.09 6.44 3.16
C LEU A 88 -8.63 6.47 1.70
N GLU A 89 -8.19 7.64 1.20
CA GLU A 89 -7.68 7.76 -0.17
C GLU A 89 -6.38 6.96 -0.33
N LYS A 90 -5.50 7.00 0.68
CA LYS A 90 -4.28 6.20 0.68
C LYS A 90 -4.59 4.70 0.68
N ASP A 91 -5.48 4.25 1.57
CA ASP A 91 -5.91 2.84 1.63
C ASP A 91 -6.56 2.39 0.31
N SER A 92 -7.40 3.24 -0.28
CA SER A 92 -8.02 3.00 -1.58
C SER A 92 -6.98 2.88 -2.71
N LYS A 93 -5.99 3.77 -2.75
CA LYS A 93 -4.89 3.72 -3.74
C LYS A 93 -4.05 2.46 -3.55
N ASP A 94 -3.68 2.13 -2.32
CA ASP A 94 -2.88 0.94 -2.00
C ASP A 94 -3.63 -0.34 -2.42
N LYS A 95 -4.93 -0.43 -2.10
CA LYS A 95 -5.78 -1.54 -2.54
C LYS A 95 -5.94 -1.60 -4.05
N HIS A 96 -6.10 -0.45 -4.72
CA HIS A 96 -6.20 -0.40 -6.18
C HIS A 96 -4.90 -0.86 -6.85
N MET A 97 -3.75 -0.43 -6.33
CA MET A 97 -2.43 -0.88 -6.79
C MET A 97 -2.26 -2.39 -6.60
N GLN A 98 -2.68 -2.95 -5.47
CA GLN A 98 -2.65 -4.39 -5.24
C GLN A 98 -3.53 -5.16 -6.23
N LEU A 99 -4.75 -4.68 -6.51
CA LEU A 99 -5.64 -5.30 -7.48
C LEU A 99 -5.07 -5.24 -8.91
N MET A 100 -4.46 -4.11 -9.30
CA MET A 100 -3.78 -3.97 -10.58
C MET A 100 -2.57 -4.91 -10.69
N ALA A 101 -1.77 -5.02 -9.63
CA ALA A 101 -0.64 -5.93 -9.57
C ALA A 101 -1.10 -7.40 -9.68
N GLN A 102 -2.19 -7.76 -9.00
CA GLN A 102 -2.79 -9.09 -9.11
C GLN A 102 -3.31 -9.38 -10.52
N SER A 103 -3.99 -8.40 -11.14
CA SER A 103 -4.46 -8.53 -12.51
C SER A 103 -3.31 -8.70 -13.51
N ASN A 104 -2.22 -7.95 -13.34
CA ASN A 104 -1.02 -8.08 -14.18
C ASN A 104 -0.34 -9.44 -13.97
N ALA A 105 -0.27 -9.93 -12.73
CA ALA A 105 0.32 -11.23 -12.42
C ALA A 105 -0.44 -12.38 -13.12
N VAL A 106 -1.78 -12.31 -13.17
CA VAL A 106 -2.60 -13.27 -13.92
C VAL A 106 -2.36 -13.15 -15.43
N ALA A 107 -2.26 -11.93 -15.97
CA ALA A 107 -1.95 -11.73 -17.38
C ALA A 107 -0.59 -12.33 -17.76
N TYR A 108 0.43 -12.14 -16.91
CA TYR A 108 1.75 -12.75 -17.10
C TYR A 108 1.73 -14.26 -16.96
N LEU A 109 0.92 -14.82 -16.06
CA LEU A 109 0.74 -16.27 -15.96
C LEU A 109 0.16 -16.84 -17.26
N ASN A 110 -0.87 -16.22 -17.83
CA ASN A 110 -1.46 -16.67 -19.09
C ASN A 110 -0.45 -16.56 -20.26
N ALA A 111 0.32 -15.48 -20.31
CA ALA A 111 1.36 -15.30 -21.32
C ALA A 111 2.51 -16.32 -21.15
N PHE A 112 2.86 -16.65 -19.91
CA PHE A 112 3.80 -17.69 -19.57
C PHE A 112 3.30 -19.07 -20.04
N GLU A 113 2.05 -19.42 -19.74
CA GLU A 113 1.44 -20.67 -20.20
C GLU A 113 1.41 -20.78 -21.73
N TYR A 114 1.08 -19.68 -22.41
CA TYR A 114 1.14 -19.60 -23.87
C TYR A 114 2.56 -19.83 -24.40
N SER A 115 3.55 -19.17 -23.80
CA SER A 115 4.95 -19.36 -24.16
C SER A 115 5.38 -20.81 -23.96
N LEU A 116 5.04 -21.43 -22.83
CA LEU A 116 5.34 -22.85 -22.57
C LEU A 116 4.69 -23.76 -23.61
N GLY A 117 3.43 -23.51 -23.97
CA GLY A 117 2.73 -24.23 -25.03
C GLY A 117 3.46 -24.14 -26.37
N HIS A 118 4.01 -22.97 -26.70
CA HIS A 118 4.80 -22.80 -27.92
C HIS A 118 6.15 -23.53 -27.85
N CYS A 119 6.84 -23.46 -26.71
CA CYS A 119 8.11 -24.17 -26.49
C CYS A 119 7.95 -25.69 -26.62
N ARG A 120 6.84 -26.25 -26.11
CA ARG A 120 6.54 -27.69 -26.13
C ARG A 120 6.32 -28.26 -27.54
N ASN A 121 5.92 -27.42 -28.49
CA ASN A 121 5.63 -27.83 -29.86
C ASN A 121 6.84 -27.72 -30.80
N ASN A 122 7.94 -27.12 -30.33
CA ASN A 122 9.19 -26.97 -31.08
C ASN A 122 10.16 -28.11 -30.79
N GLU A 123 11.09 -28.34 -31.72
CA GLU A 123 12.05 -29.45 -31.84
C GLU A 123 12.70 -29.89 -30.51
N GLN A 124 11.98 -30.72 -29.75
CA GLN A 124 12.36 -31.16 -28.41
C GLN A 124 13.74 -31.84 -28.40
N ASP A 125 14.03 -32.62 -29.45
CA ASP A 125 15.33 -33.25 -29.67
C ASP A 125 16.49 -32.24 -29.77
N LYS A 126 16.25 -31.06 -30.36
CA LYS A 126 17.30 -30.02 -30.46
C LYS A 126 17.50 -29.29 -29.13
N VAL A 127 16.42 -29.07 -28.39
CA VAL A 127 16.48 -28.48 -27.04
C VAL A 127 17.25 -29.40 -26.09
N GLU A 128 17.00 -30.70 -26.15
CA GLU A 128 17.68 -31.67 -25.30
C GLU A 128 19.17 -31.82 -25.65
N ASN A 129 19.51 -31.79 -26.94
CA ASN A 129 20.90 -31.73 -27.39
C ASN A 129 21.62 -30.45 -26.96
N ALA A 130 20.95 -29.29 -27.04
CA ALA A 130 21.50 -28.02 -26.57
C ALA A 130 21.80 -28.09 -25.06
N LYS A 131 20.88 -28.64 -24.27
CA LYS A 131 21.10 -28.87 -22.84
C LYS A 131 22.29 -29.78 -22.56
N LEU A 132 22.39 -30.92 -23.25
CA LEU A 132 23.54 -31.81 -23.10
C LEU A 132 24.86 -31.07 -23.37
N ASN A 133 24.90 -30.22 -24.39
CA ASN A 133 26.08 -29.41 -24.69
C ASN A 133 26.40 -28.39 -23.59
N ILE A 134 25.40 -27.79 -22.95
CA ILE A 134 25.57 -26.91 -21.79
C ILE A 134 26.19 -27.70 -20.62
N PHE A 135 25.57 -28.81 -20.22
CA PHE A 135 26.05 -29.62 -19.09
C PHE A 135 27.40 -30.30 -19.34
N LYS A 136 27.75 -30.56 -20.60
CA LYS A 136 29.05 -31.11 -20.97
C LYS A 136 30.15 -30.04 -20.90
N ASN A 137 29.83 -28.81 -21.27
CA ASN A 137 30.83 -27.76 -21.53
C ASN A 137 30.83 -26.61 -20.50
N TYR A 138 29.99 -26.61 -19.45
CA TYR A 138 29.89 -25.49 -18.49
C TYR A 138 31.19 -25.10 -17.78
N LYS A 139 32.15 -26.02 -17.65
CA LYS A 139 33.47 -25.72 -17.09
C LYS A 139 34.36 -24.88 -18.03
N ASN A 140 33.96 -24.71 -19.29
CA ASN A 140 34.62 -23.88 -20.27
C ASN A 140 33.61 -22.96 -20.99
N PRO A 141 33.18 -21.86 -20.36
CA PRO A 141 32.15 -20.96 -20.88
C PRO A 141 32.56 -20.19 -22.16
N GLU A 142 33.84 -20.22 -22.54
CA GLU A 142 34.32 -19.66 -23.82
C GLU A 142 34.10 -20.61 -25.01
N ASN A 143 33.72 -21.87 -24.77
CA ASN A 143 33.45 -22.83 -25.84
C ASN A 143 32.27 -22.38 -26.73
N ASN A 144 32.48 -22.34 -28.05
CA ASN A 144 31.45 -21.97 -29.02
C ASN A 144 30.21 -22.88 -28.99
N GLU A 145 30.37 -24.17 -28.70
CA GLU A 145 29.25 -25.11 -28.54
C GLU A 145 28.41 -24.77 -27.30
N PHE A 146 29.06 -24.31 -26.21
CA PHE A 146 28.39 -23.87 -25.00
C PHE A 146 27.59 -22.59 -25.25
N ARG A 147 28.23 -21.58 -25.84
CA ARG A 147 27.59 -20.30 -26.16
C ARG A 147 26.45 -20.47 -27.16
N GLY A 148 26.65 -21.26 -28.21
CA GLY A 148 25.62 -21.56 -29.20
C GLY A 148 24.41 -22.27 -28.60
N ALA A 149 24.64 -23.22 -27.68
CA ALA A 149 23.56 -23.89 -26.97
C ALA A 149 22.78 -22.95 -26.04
N ILE A 150 23.45 -22.02 -25.34
CA ILE A 150 22.77 -21.00 -24.54
C ILE A 150 21.91 -20.10 -25.42
N SER A 151 22.47 -19.55 -26.50
CA SER A 151 21.74 -18.70 -27.43
C SER A 151 20.51 -19.40 -28.00
N PHE A 152 20.62 -20.69 -28.33
CA PHE A 152 19.50 -21.49 -28.78
C PHE A 152 18.42 -21.63 -27.70
N ILE A 153 18.78 -21.98 -26.46
CA ILE A 153 17.81 -22.09 -25.35
C ILE A 153 17.17 -20.73 -25.04
N GLU A 154 17.91 -19.62 -25.10
CA GLU A 154 17.36 -18.27 -24.92
C GLU A 154 16.35 -17.88 -25.98
N GLU A 155 16.63 -18.19 -27.24
CA GLU A 155 15.71 -17.92 -28.34
C GLU A 155 14.38 -18.66 -28.14
N HIS A 156 14.45 -19.90 -27.64
CA HIS A 156 13.29 -20.78 -27.55
C HIS A 156 12.54 -20.67 -26.21
N TRP A 157 13.24 -20.42 -25.10
CA TRP A 157 12.69 -20.43 -23.73
C TRP A 157 12.81 -19.08 -23.02
N GLY A 158 13.50 -18.11 -23.60
CA GLY A 158 13.75 -16.80 -22.98
C GLY A 158 12.46 -16.02 -22.71
N ALA A 159 11.43 -16.18 -23.54
CA ALA A 159 10.13 -15.55 -23.30
C ALA A 159 9.46 -16.08 -22.02
N ALA A 160 9.44 -17.40 -21.82
CA ALA A 160 8.92 -18.02 -20.60
C ALA A 160 9.70 -17.57 -19.35
N ALA A 161 11.03 -17.52 -19.43
CA ALA A 161 11.87 -17.03 -18.33
C ALA A 161 11.61 -15.55 -18.00
N ARG A 162 11.36 -14.69 -18.99
CA ARG A 162 11.00 -13.28 -18.76
C ARG A 162 9.65 -13.14 -18.05
N TYR A 163 8.64 -13.91 -18.44
CA TYR A 163 7.34 -13.85 -17.74
C TYR A 163 7.43 -14.36 -16.31
N LEU A 164 8.21 -15.42 -16.06
CA LEU A 164 8.48 -15.88 -14.70
C LEU A 164 9.18 -14.80 -13.86
N SER A 165 10.14 -14.07 -14.46
CA SER A 165 10.78 -12.90 -13.82
C SER A 165 9.79 -11.83 -13.40
N LEU A 166 8.87 -11.47 -14.30
CA LEU A 166 7.85 -10.46 -14.03
C LEU A 166 6.91 -10.88 -12.90
N ILE A 167 6.52 -12.17 -12.86
CA ILE A 167 5.70 -12.73 -11.79
C ILE A 167 6.43 -12.65 -10.43
N MET A 168 7.71 -13.03 -10.38
CA MET A 168 8.51 -12.95 -9.15
C MET A 168 8.71 -11.51 -8.66
N ASN A 169 9.00 -10.58 -9.57
CA ASN A 169 9.15 -9.17 -9.22
C ASN A 169 7.85 -8.58 -8.65
N LEU A 170 6.70 -8.93 -9.23
CA LEU A 170 5.41 -8.53 -8.73
C LEU A 170 5.11 -9.11 -7.34
N GLN A 171 5.44 -10.38 -7.08
CA GLN A 171 5.29 -10.99 -5.76
C GLN A 171 6.12 -10.27 -4.70
N ASN A 172 7.41 -10.01 -4.99
CA ASN A 172 8.32 -9.33 -4.08
C ASN A 172 7.88 -7.88 -3.79
N THR A 173 7.26 -7.21 -4.76
CA THR A 173 6.88 -5.80 -4.65
C THR A 173 5.51 -5.60 -3.98
N PHE A 174 4.53 -6.46 -4.26
CA PHE A 174 3.13 -6.22 -3.87
C PHE A 174 2.55 -7.23 -2.88
N SER A 175 3.38 -8.12 -2.30
CA SER A 175 2.91 -9.22 -1.42
C SER A 175 1.74 -9.99 -2.04
N ILE A 176 1.73 -10.11 -3.37
CA ILE A 176 0.75 -10.92 -4.08
C ILE A 176 0.98 -12.35 -3.60
N GLY A 177 -0.05 -13.00 -3.07
CA GLY A 177 0.09 -14.30 -2.41
C GLY A 177 0.90 -15.31 -3.26
N SER A 178 1.67 -16.18 -2.60
CA SER A 178 2.58 -17.13 -3.25
C SER A 178 1.89 -18.03 -4.29
N SER A 179 0.56 -18.12 -4.25
CA SER A 179 -0.28 -18.91 -5.14
C SER A 179 -0.04 -18.69 -6.64
N ILE A 180 0.33 -17.48 -7.08
CA ILE A 180 0.55 -17.22 -8.52
C ILE A 180 1.89 -17.76 -8.98
N LEU A 181 2.97 -17.52 -8.21
CA LEU A 181 4.28 -18.10 -8.50
C LEU A 181 4.24 -19.62 -8.36
N ASP A 182 3.53 -20.12 -7.35
CA ASP A 182 3.33 -21.56 -7.16
C ASP A 182 2.58 -22.19 -8.33
N ALA A 183 1.55 -21.52 -8.86
CA ALA A 183 0.85 -21.95 -10.07
C ALA A 183 1.77 -21.94 -11.30
N ALA A 184 2.54 -20.87 -11.52
CA ALA A 184 3.51 -20.79 -12.61
C ALA A 184 4.53 -21.94 -12.56
N ILE A 185 5.05 -22.22 -11.37
CA ILE A 185 6.01 -23.31 -11.16
C ILE A 185 5.32 -24.67 -11.35
N ALA A 186 4.06 -24.84 -10.92
CA ALA A 186 3.32 -26.09 -11.10
C ALA A 186 3.03 -26.41 -12.58
N GLN A 187 3.01 -25.40 -13.46
CA GLN A 187 2.86 -25.61 -14.91
C GLN A 187 4.13 -26.16 -15.59
N LEU A 188 5.29 -26.02 -14.94
CA LEU A 188 6.56 -26.51 -15.47
C LEU A 188 6.71 -28.00 -15.17
N LYS A 189 6.93 -28.80 -16.22
CA LYS A 189 7.48 -30.14 -16.03
C LYS A 189 8.92 -30.03 -15.53
N TYR A 190 9.40 -31.07 -14.86
CA TYR A 190 10.75 -31.09 -14.27
C TYR A 190 11.86 -30.73 -15.28
N GLU A 191 11.81 -31.27 -16.50
CA GLU A 191 12.79 -30.97 -17.55
C GLU A 191 12.70 -29.52 -18.06
N GLU A 192 11.48 -28.97 -18.10
CA GLU A 192 11.19 -27.60 -18.55
C GLU A 192 11.68 -26.56 -17.56
N PHE A 193 11.64 -26.92 -16.27
CA PHE A 193 12.13 -26.08 -15.19
C PHE A 193 13.63 -25.77 -15.34
N GLU A 194 14.44 -26.75 -15.76
CA GLU A 194 15.88 -26.56 -15.96
C GLU A 194 16.17 -25.63 -17.15
N TYR A 195 15.42 -25.73 -18.26
CA TYR A 195 15.55 -24.81 -19.40
C TYR A 195 15.21 -23.37 -19.02
N VAL A 196 14.13 -23.19 -18.26
CA VAL A 196 13.70 -21.87 -17.79
C VAL A 196 14.72 -21.30 -16.80
N LEU A 197 15.26 -22.10 -15.89
CA LEU A 197 16.32 -21.68 -14.97
C LEU A 197 17.60 -21.22 -15.68
N ILE A 198 18.03 -21.94 -16.71
CA ILE A 198 19.18 -21.57 -17.56
C ILE A 198 18.98 -20.15 -18.10
N CYS A 199 17.85 -19.88 -18.76
CA CYS A 199 17.51 -18.54 -19.24
C CYS A 199 17.39 -17.51 -18.11
N PHE A 200 16.80 -17.92 -16.98
CA PHE A 200 16.51 -17.04 -15.86
C PHE A 200 17.78 -16.56 -15.14
N SER A 201 18.83 -17.39 -15.07
CA SER A 201 20.11 -17.03 -14.46
C SER A 201 20.82 -15.84 -15.10
N ARG A 202 20.60 -15.59 -16.39
CA ARG A 202 21.10 -14.38 -17.07
C ARG A 202 20.32 -13.12 -16.74
N ILE A 203 19.06 -13.28 -16.32
CA ILE A 203 18.20 -12.16 -15.96
C ILE A 203 18.44 -11.79 -14.49
N ASN A 204 18.42 -12.78 -13.60
CA ASN A 204 18.57 -12.58 -12.16
C ASN A 204 19.07 -13.88 -11.50
N ILE A 205 20.39 -14.00 -11.33
CA ILE A 205 21.01 -15.19 -10.73
C ILE A 205 20.57 -15.42 -9.29
N ASP A 206 20.42 -14.37 -8.47
CA ASP A 206 20.03 -14.50 -7.06
C ASP A 206 18.63 -15.12 -6.94
N SER A 207 17.69 -14.66 -7.76
CA SER A 207 16.33 -15.21 -7.80
C SER A 207 16.30 -16.64 -8.36
N ALA A 208 17.17 -16.97 -9.32
CA ALA A 208 17.32 -18.32 -9.83
C ALA A 208 17.84 -19.28 -8.76
N MET A 209 18.85 -18.87 -7.99
CA MET A 209 19.41 -19.64 -6.87
C MET A 209 18.37 -19.82 -5.76
N GLN A 210 17.62 -18.77 -5.41
CA GLN A 210 16.53 -18.86 -4.44
C GLN A 210 15.43 -19.85 -4.87
N LEU A 211 15.11 -19.93 -6.17
CA LEU A 211 14.15 -20.92 -6.69
C LEU A 211 14.66 -22.35 -6.54
N VAL A 212 15.96 -22.56 -6.76
CA VAL A 212 16.63 -23.86 -6.58
C VAL A 212 16.68 -24.27 -5.10
N GLU A 213 16.87 -23.31 -4.19
CA GLU A 213 16.94 -23.56 -2.74
C GLU A 213 15.56 -23.77 -2.09
N ASN A 214 14.56 -22.94 -2.46
CA ASN A 214 13.25 -22.94 -1.79
C ASN A 214 12.34 -24.09 -2.20
N LYS A 215 12.49 -24.58 -3.43
CA LYS A 215 11.80 -25.78 -3.84
C LYS A 215 12.82 -26.89 -3.79
N GLU A 216 12.58 -27.91 -2.97
CA GLU A 216 13.31 -29.21 -2.95
C GLU A 216 13.18 -29.96 -4.29
N ILE A 217 13.31 -29.24 -5.41
CA ILE A 217 13.36 -29.77 -6.73
C ILE A 217 14.67 -30.53 -6.75
N ARG A 218 14.60 -31.80 -7.14
CA ARG A 218 15.76 -32.69 -7.26
C ARG A 218 16.64 -32.27 -8.42
N VAL A 219 17.00 -31.00 -8.51
CA VAL A 219 17.86 -30.41 -9.52
C VAL A 219 19.17 -31.21 -9.55
N THR A 220 19.70 -31.52 -10.73
CA THR A 220 21.01 -32.20 -10.82
C THR A 220 22.08 -31.41 -10.04
N LYS A 221 22.99 -32.11 -9.34
CA LYS A 221 24.04 -31.45 -8.50
C LYS A 221 24.86 -30.40 -9.25
N SER A 222 24.92 -30.50 -10.57
CA SER A 222 25.64 -29.60 -11.47
C SER A 222 24.93 -28.27 -11.77
N ILE A 223 23.63 -28.12 -11.52
CA ILE A 223 22.90 -26.91 -11.94
C ILE A 223 23.40 -25.63 -11.29
N PRO A 224 23.64 -25.55 -9.97
CA PRO A 224 24.22 -24.34 -9.39
C PRO A 224 25.50 -23.89 -10.08
N GLU A 225 26.40 -24.83 -10.41
CA GLU A 225 27.64 -24.56 -11.13
C GLU A 225 27.38 -24.09 -12.57
N VAL A 226 26.37 -24.67 -13.24
CA VAL A 226 25.93 -24.26 -14.58
C VAL A 226 25.35 -22.84 -14.57
N LEU A 227 24.51 -22.48 -13.60
CA LEU A 227 23.93 -21.12 -13.50
C LEU A 227 25.02 -20.07 -13.25
N ILE A 228 25.99 -20.38 -12.39
CA ILE A 228 27.15 -19.51 -12.15
C ILE A 228 27.96 -19.34 -13.45
N ALA A 229 28.24 -20.44 -14.16
CA ALA A 229 28.96 -20.38 -15.43
C ALA A 229 28.22 -19.55 -16.49
N ILE A 230 26.90 -19.68 -16.58
CA ILE A 230 26.06 -18.88 -17.51
C ILE A 230 26.10 -17.39 -17.15
N SER A 231 26.03 -17.04 -15.86
CA SER A 231 26.06 -15.63 -15.41
C SER A 231 27.40 -14.93 -15.67
N SER A 232 28.46 -15.70 -15.88
CA SER A 232 29.80 -15.18 -16.17
C SER A 232 30.03 -14.80 -17.64
N ILE A 233 29.04 -15.02 -18.52
CA ILE A 233 29.06 -14.69 -19.96
C ILE A 233 28.21 -13.46 -20.28
#